data_AF-Q0FFL2-F1
#
_entry.id   AF-Q0FFL2-F1
#
_cell.length_a   1.000
_cell.length_b   1.000
_cell.length_c   1.000
_cell.angle_alpha   90.00
_cell.angle_beta   90.00
_cell.angle_gamma   90.00
#
_symmetry.space_group_name_H-M   'P 1'
#
loop_
_entity.id
_entity.type
_entity.pdbx_description
1 polymer ?
#
loop_
_entity_poly.entity_id
_entity_poly.type
_entity_poly.pdbx_seq_one_letter_code
_entity_poly.pdbx_strand_id
1 'polypeptide(L)'
;MKNSVKSSINQRLFKIVALSAVLLDAAGLSLPVYANSSTSDINVSANTSGSCIISNTDLNFGAYEVIAANATQDLTAFATISTTCTSGASAYVIMDNGLHSIREQRISGRMIFYTDHRHMSNAGSDSKLQYELYTNDNHTTVWHSSYRQFIVGSGVSENLTVFGKVFKNQQDAVAGSYTDTINIKVIY
;
A
#
# COMPACT_ATOMS: atom_id res chain seq x y z
N MET A 1 -54.59 8.67 -43.66
CA MET A 1 -53.30 9.36 -43.84
C MET A 1 -53.52 10.59 -44.70
N LYS A 2 -53.12 11.75 -44.16
CA LYS A 2 -52.97 13.11 -44.73
C LYS A 2 -53.74 13.49 -46.02
N ASN A 3 -54.75 14.33 -45.82
CA ASN A 3 -55.40 15.14 -46.84
C ASN A 3 -54.55 16.35 -47.25
N SER A 4 -54.41 16.51 -48.57
CA SER A 4 -54.57 17.73 -49.38
C SER A 4 -53.83 19.03 -49.01
N VAL A 5 -52.85 19.38 -49.85
CA VAL A 5 -52.40 20.76 -50.09
C VAL A 5 -53.29 21.37 -51.17
N LYS A 6 -53.88 22.54 -50.90
CA LYS A 6 -54.32 23.48 -51.93
C LYS A 6 -54.12 24.92 -51.45
N SER A 7 -53.12 25.57 -52.04
CA SER A 7 -52.95 27.03 -52.02
C SER A 7 -53.72 27.62 -53.21
N SER A 8 -54.49 28.69 -52.99
CA SER A 8 -54.48 29.83 -53.92
C SER A 8 -55.10 31.07 -53.27
N ILE A 9 -54.33 32.13 -53.36
CA ILE A 9 -54.55 33.52 -52.97
C ILE A 9 -55.63 34.13 -53.86
N ASN A 10 -56.49 34.99 -53.30
CA ASN A 10 -56.92 36.26 -53.92
C ASN A 10 -58.01 36.94 -53.07
N GLN A 11 -57.70 38.10 -52.48
CA GLN A 11 -58.60 39.27 -52.53
C GLN A 11 -57.95 40.52 -51.91
N ARG A 12 -57.47 41.36 -52.84
CA ARG A 12 -57.66 42.82 -52.95
C ARG A 12 -57.44 43.70 -51.71
N LEU A 13 -56.33 44.44 -51.81
CA LEU A 13 -56.02 45.70 -51.14
C LEU A 13 -57.22 46.65 -51.05
N PHE A 14 -57.63 46.96 -49.82
CA PHE A 14 -58.23 48.25 -49.47
C PHE A 14 -57.33 48.94 -48.44
N LYS A 15 -56.68 50.01 -48.90
CA LYS A 15 -56.09 51.05 -48.03
C LYS A 15 -57.22 51.96 -47.57
N ILE A 16 -57.12 52.50 -46.34
CA ILE A 16 -57.53 53.85 -45.86
C ILE A 16 -57.64 53.76 -44.32
N VAL A 17 -56.63 54.23 -43.56
CA VAL A 17 -56.49 55.58 -42.93
C VAL A 17 -57.12 55.58 -41.53
N ALA A 18 -56.28 55.49 -40.49
CA ALA A 18 -55.80 56.59 -39.63
C ALA A 18 -56.73 56.79 -38.41
N LEU A 19 -56.25 56.36 -37.23
CA LEU A 19 -55.69 57.23 -36.18
C LEU A 19 -56.76 57.76 -35.21
N SER A 20 -57.04 56.95 -34.19
CA SER A 20 -57.43 57.48 -32.88
C SER A 20 -56.26 57.23 -31.93
N ALA A 21 -55.39 58.23 -31.78
CA ALA A 21 -54.31 58.19 -30.81
C ALA A 21 -54.91 58.43 -29.42
N VAL A 22 -55.21 57.34 -28.71
CA VAL A 22 -55.36 57.37 -27.26
C VAL A 22 -53.96 57.11 -26.69
N LEU A 23 -53.23 58.17 -26.36
CA LEU A 23 -52.03 58.03 -25.54
C LEU A 23 -52.47 58.22 -24.08
N LEU A 24 -52.73 57.09 -23.42
CA LEU A 24 -52.81 57.02 -21.97
C LEU A 24 -51.41 57.32 -21.41
N ASP A 25 -51.34 58.21 -20.43
CA ASP A 25 -50.18 58.37 -19.56
C ASP A 25 -49.82 57.01 -18.94
N ALA A 26 -48.75 56.39 -19.43
CA ALA A 26 -48.18 55.18 -18.85
C ALA A 26 -47.31 55.56 -17.65
N ALA A 27 -47.95 55.93 -16.54
CA ALA A 27 -47.28 56.01 -15.25
C ALA A 27 -46.86 54.60 -14.82
N GLY A 28 -45.60 54.27 -15.07
CA GLY A 28 -44.80 53.29 -14.33
C GLY A 28 -45.47 51.97 -13.95
N LEU A 29 -45.74 51.11 -14.92
CA LEU A 29 -45.91 49.68 -14.63
C LEU A 29 -44.53 49.09 -14.30
N SER A 30 -44.07 49.22 -13.05
CA SER A 30 -43.00 48.36 -12.54
C SER A 30 -43.58 46.97 -12.33
N LEU A 31 -43.69 46.20 -13.41
CA LEU A 31 -44.03 44.79 -13.32
C LEU A 31 -42.90 44.10 -12.53
N PRO A 32 -43.18 43.40 -11.42
CA PRO A 32 -42.16 42.59 -10.78
C PRO A 32 -41.71 41.53 -11.79
N VAL A 33 -40.48 41.66 -12.29
CA VAL A 33 -39.85 40.60 -13.09
C VAL A 33 -39.51 39.49 -12.10
N TYR A 34 -40.32 38.43 -12.09
CA TYR A 34 -39.98 37.21 -11.36
C TYR A 34 -38.90 36.46 -12.15
N ALA A 35 -37.69 36.39 -11.59
CA ALA A 35 -36.64 35.52 -12.15
C ALA A 35 -37.03 34.07 -11.89
N ASN A 36 -37.46 33.34 -12.92
CA ASN A 36 -37.66 31.90 -12.84
C ASN A 36 -36.30 31.20 -12.93
N SER A 37 -35.88 30.55 -11.84
CA SER A 37 -34.73 29.66 -11.83
C SER A 37 -35.18 28.21 -11.96
N SER A 38 -34.50 27.44 -12.82
CA SER A 38 -34.61 25.98 -12.86
C SER A 38 -33.33 25.39 -12.28
N THR A 39 -33.48 24.49 -11.31
CA THR A 39 -32.35 23.84 -10.63
C THR A 39 -32.35 22.34 -10.95
N SER A 40 -31.16 21.76 -11.02
CA SER A 40 -30.94 20.32 -11.14
C SER A 40 -29.66 19.98 -10.38
N ASP A 41 -29.65 18.84 -9.70
CA ASP A 41 -28.51 18.38 -8.91
C ASP A 41 -27.60 17.46 -9.73
N ILE A 42 -26.31 17.45 -9.37
CA ILE A 42 -25.37 16.43 -9.82
C ILE A 42 -25.00 15.51 -8.64
N ASN A 43 -24.86 14.22 -8.91
CA ASN A 43 -24.31 13.30 -7.94
C ASN A 43 -22.77 13.36 -7.97
N VAL A 44 -22.16 13.63 -6.81
CA VAL A 44 -20.71 13.60 -6.62
C VAL A 44 -20.39 12.42 -5.71
N SER A 45 -19.56 11.49 -6.17
CA SER A 45 -19.13 10.33 -5.39
C SER A 45 -17.66 9.98 -5.66
N ALA A 46 -17.03 9.33 -4.68
CA ALA A 46 -15.70 8.76 -4.76
C ALA A 46 -15.64 7.47 -3.95
N ASN A 47 -14.76 6.54 -4.33
CA ASN A 47 -14.51 5.29 -3.60
C ASN A 47 -13.04 5.24 -3.18
N THR A 48 -12.76 4.64 -2.03
CA THR A 48 -11.40 4.35 -1.56
C THR A 48 -11.25 2.85 -1.32
N SER A 49 -10.11 2.28 -1.72
CA SER A 49 -9.74 0.89 -1.43
C SER A 49 -8.66 0.84 -0.35
N GLY A 50 -8.63 -0.24 0.43
CA GLY A 50 -7.52 -0.50 1.34
C GLY A 50 -6.22 -0.66 0.55
N SER A 51 -5.17 0.02 0.99
CA SER A 51 -3.81 -0.09 0.43
C SER A 51 -2.78 0.10 1.52
N CYS A 52 -1.61 -0.50 1.34
CA CYS A 52 -0.47 -0.36 2.23
C CYS A 52 0.81 -0.08 1.42
N ILE A 53 1.64 0.83 1.91
CA ILE A 53 3.01 1.03 1.45
C ILE A 53 3.98 0.54 2.51
N ILE A 54 5.12 0.03 2.07
CA ILE A 54 6.19 -0.51 2.90
C ILE A 54 7.54 0.11 2.54
N SER A 55 8.35 0.38 3.54
CA SER A 55 9.79 0.64 3.40
C SER A 55 10.53 -0.01 4.56
N ASN A 56 11.84 -0.19 4.43
CA ASN A 56 12.67 -0.78 5.47
C ASN A 56 14.06 -0.16 5.49
N THR A 57 14.74 -0.28 6.63
CA THR A 57 16.18 -0.07 6.72
C THR A 57 16.92 -1.39 6.46
N ASP A 58 18.18 -1.31 6.08
CA ASP A 58 19.03 -2.50 6.03
C ASP A 58 19.36 -2.99 7.44
N LEU A 59 19.45 -4.32 7.60
CA LEU A 59 19.96 -4.96 8.81
C LEU A 59 21.46 -5.19 8.64
N ASN A 60 22.28 -4.38 9.30
CA ASN A 60 23.73 -4.51 9.24
C ASN A 60 24.27 -5.01 10.59
N PHE A 61 24.83 -6.22 10.60
CA PHE A 61 25.45 -6.82 11.78
C PHE A 61 26.83 -6.24 12.12
N GLY A 62 27.53 -5.65 11.15
CA GLY A 62 28.93 -5.25 11.31
C GLY A 62 29.90 -6.42 11.21
N ALA A 63 31.05 -6.30 11.89
CA ALA A 63 32.12 -7.30 11.83
C ALA A 63 31.81 -8.52 12.71
N TYR A 64 31.89 -9.72 12.12
CA TYR A 64 31.82 -10.98 12.84
C TYR A 64 33.24 -11.50 13.16
N GLU A 65 33.64 -11.40 14.42
CA GLU A 65 34.97 -11.77 14.90
C GLU A 65 35.02 -13.23 15.40
N VAL A 66 35.23 -14.17 14.48
CA VAL A 66 35.19 -15.63 14.72
C VAL A 66 36.09 -16.09 15.88
N ILE A 67 37.25 -15.46 16.05
CA ILE A 67 38.27 -15.84 17.05
C ILE A 67 38.29 -14.94 18.29
N ALA A 68 37.44 -13.90 18.35
CA ALA A 68 37.40 -12.94 19.45
C ALA A 68 35.98 -12.82 20.02
N ALA A 69 35.30 -11.68 19.85
CA ALA A 69 33.99 -11.45 20.44
C ALA A 69 32.98 -12.55 20.09
N ASN A 70 32.92 -12.93 18.82
CA ASN A 70 31.93 -13.89 18.33
C ASN A 70 32.32 -15.36 18.51
N ALA A 71 33.48 -15.64 19.09
CA ALA A 71 33.79 -16.98 19.59
C ALA A 71 32.85 -17.38 20.75
N THR A 72 32.38 -16.41 21.54
CA THR A 72 31.59 -16.68 22.77
C THR A 72 30.30 -15.86 22.91
N GLN A 73 30.11 -14.83 22.08
CA GLN A 73 28.93 -13.96 22.11
C GLN A 73 28.26 -13.86 20.74
N ASP A 74 26.93 -13.88 20.75
CA ASP A 74 26.16 -13.67 19.53
C ASP A 74 26.32 -12.22 19.05
N LEU A 75 26.28 -12.00 17.73
CA LEU A 75 26.29 -10.66 17.14
C LEU A 75 24.86 -10.22 16.86
N THR A 76 24.41 -9.13 17.46
CA THR A 76 23.03 -8.65 17.30
C THR A 76 22.98 -7.30 16.59
N ALA A 77 21.89 -7.08 15.87
CA ALA A 77 21.57 -5.82 15.23
C ALA A 77 20.04 -5.70 15.09
N PHE A 78 19.54 -4.56 14.62
CA PHE A 78 18.12 -4.39 14.32
C PHE A 78 17.91 -3.64 13.02
N ALA A 79 16.72 -3.82 12.44
CA ALA A 79 16.23 -3.06 11.32
C ALA A 79 14.78 -2.63 11.59
N THR A 80 14.34 -1.58 10.92
CA THR A 80 12.96 -1.09 11.04
C THR A 80 12.23 -1.33 9.73
N ILE A 81 11.01 -1.86 9.83
CA ILE A 81 10.03 -1.92 8.74
C ILE A 81 8.98 -0.86 9.03
N SER A 82 8.78 0.05 8.09
CA SER A 82 7.80 1.11 8.17
C SER A 82 6.63 0.79 7.26
N THR A 83 5.43 0.68 7.82
CA THR A 83 4.19 0.40 7.09
C THR A 83 3.19 1.53 7.25
N THR A 84 2.66 2.04 6.15
CA THR A 84 1.52 2.96 6.17
C THR A 84 0.37 2.33 5.42
N CYS A 85 -0.72 2.02 6.13
CA CYS A 85 -1.94 1.46 5.55
C CYS A 85 -3.08 2.46 5.63
N THR A 86 -4.00 2.40 4.66
CA THR A 86 -5.25 3.18 4.66
C THR A 86 -6.00 2.95 5.97
N SER A 87 -6.57 4.01 6.56
CA SER A 87 -7.26 3.91 7.85
C SER A 87 -8.36 2.84 7.82
N GLY A 88 -8.32 1.91 8.78
CA GLY A 88 -9.26 0.78 8.88
C GLY A 88 -8.92 -0.44 8.02
N ALA A 89 -7.93 -0.36 7.13
CA ALA A 89 -7.44 -1.53 6.39
C ALA A 89 -6.68 -2.47 7.33
N SER A 90 -6.92 -3.77 7.23
CA SER A 90 -6.17 -4.79 7.97
C SER A 90 -5.14 -5.44 7.07
N ALA A 91 -3.94 -5.69 7.57
CA ALA A 91 -2.88 -6.32 6.80
C ALA A 91 -1.99 -7.24 7.65
N TYR A 92 -1.21 -8.07 6.97
CA TYR A 92 -0.16 -8.89 7.56
C TYR A 92 1.19 -8.57 6.95
N VAL A 93 2.21 -8.37 7.80
CA VAL A 93 3.61 -8.32 7.39
C VAL A 93 4.22 -9.71 7.55
N ILE A 94 4.79 -10.24 6.47
CA ILE A 94 5.48 -11.53 6.44
C ILE A 94 6.89 -11.37 5.87
N MET A 95 7.80 -12.24 6.28
CA MET A 95 9.18 -12.32 5.78
C MET A 95 9.49 -13.74 5.36
N ASP A 96 10.23 -13.93 4.28
CA ASP A 96 10.75 -15.26 3.92
C ASP A 96 12.01 -15.64 4.73
N ASN A 97 12.61 -16.79 4.40
CA ASN A 97 13.79 -17.30 5.09
C ASN A 97 15.11 -16.83 4.44
N GLY A 98 15.05 -15.93 3.46
CA GLY A 98 16.23 -15.43 2.75
C GLY A 98 16.65 -16.26 1.55
N LEU A 99 17.49 -15.64 0.72
CA LEU A 99 18.02 -16.21 -0.53
C LEU A 99 18.91 -17.43 -0.29
N HIS A 100 19.64 -17.45 0.83
CA HIS A 100 20.57 -18.53 1.16
C HIS A 100 20.08 -19.43 2.30
N SER A 101 18.76 -19.50 2.52
CA SER A 101 18.16 -20.43 3.48
C SER A 101 18.59 -21.88 3.24
N ILE A 102 18.94 -22.59 4.30
CA ILE A 102 19.26 -24.03 4.27
C ILE A 102 18.13 -24.79 4.95
N ARG A 103 17.54 -25.76 4.24
CA ARG A 103 16.50 -26.63 4.78
C ARG A 103 17.12 -27.84 5.45
N GLU A 104 16.93 -27.95 6.76
CA GLU A 104 17.20 -29.14 7.53
C GLU A 104 15.98 -30.05 7.55
N GLN A 105 16.18 -31.32 7.24
CA GLN A 105 15.16 -32.35 7.38
C GLN A 105 15.44 -33.18 8.63
N ARG A 106 14.44 -33.32 9.51
CA ARG A 106 14.49 -34.22 10.67
C ARG A 106 13.39 -35.28 10.56
N ILE A 107 13.73 -36.52 10.89
CA ILE A 107 12.78 -37.63 10.92
C ILE A 107 12.60 -38.02 12.39
N SER A 108 11.36 -38.03 12.87
CA SER A 108 11.01 -38.57 14.18
C SER A 108 9.87 -39.56 14.04
N GLY A 109 10.15 -40.84 14.24
CA GLY A 109 9.23 -41.93 13.95
C GLY A 109 8.83 -41.95 12.47
N ARG A 110 7.51 -41.88 12.19
CA ARG A 110 6.96 -41.83 10.83
C ARG A 110 6.73 -40.40 10.32
N MET A 111 7.17 -39.38 11.05
CA MET A 111 6.96 -37.98 10.69
C MET A 111 8.25 -37.36 10.15
N ILE A 112 8.10 -36.53 9.10
CA ILE A 112 9.17 -35.72 8.52
C ILE A 112 8.92 -34.26 8.90
N PHE A 113 9.93 -33.62 9.46
CA PHE A 113 9.93 -32.22 9.85
C PHE A 113 10.96 -31.47 9.00
N TYR A 114 10.60 -30.26 8.60
CA TYR A 114 11.49 -29.35 7.89
C TYR A 114 11.68 -28.09 8.71
N THR A 115 12.94 -27.71 8.91
CA THR A 115 13.31 -26.44 9.52
C THR A 115 14.20 -25.71 8.53
N ASP A 116 13.81 -24.50 8.16
CA ASP A 116 14.63 -23.64 7.31
C ASP A 116 15.46 -22.72 8.22
N HIS A 117 16.77 -22.68 8.00
CA HIS A 117 17.72 -21.85 8.76
C HIS A 117 18.27 -20.76 7.85
N ARG A 118 18.18 -19.51 8.29
CA ARG A 118 18.69 -18.37 7.52
C ARG A 118 20.22 -18.35 7.55
N HIS A 119 20.83 -18.06 6.40
CA HIS A 119 22.27 -17.93 6.29
C HIS A 119 22.63 -16.73 5.42
N MET A 120 23.71 -16.03 5.76
CA MET A 120 24.38 -15.14 4.83
C MET A 120 25.45 -15.92 4.09
N SER A 121 25.65 -15.62 2.80
CA SER A 121 26.68 -16.23 1.97
C SER A 121 27.90 -15.34 1.87
N ASN A 122 29.09 -15.92 2.03
CA ASN A 122 30.33 -15.26 1.68
C ASN A 122 30.37 -15.02 0.16
N ALA A 123 30.82 -13.84 -0.28
CA ALA A 123 30.90 -13.52 -1.71
C ALA A 123 32.08 -14.21 -2.44
N GLY A 124 33.13 -14.62 -1.72
CA GLY A 124 34.35 -15.20 -2.27
C GLY A 124 34.55 -16.68 -1.98
N SER A 125 33.61 -17.35 -1.32
CA SER A 125 33.69 -18.77 -0.96
C SER A 125 32.31 -19.36 -0.68
N ASP A 126 32.23 -20.68 -0.48
CA ASP A 126 31.00 -21.36 -0.08
C ASP A 126 30.68 -21.24 1.42
N SER A 127 31.52 -20.53 2.18
CA SER A 127 31.32 -20.33 3.61
C SER A 127 30.02 -19.56 3.88
N LYS A 128 29.31 -19.95 4.95
CA LYS A 128 28.03 -19.37 5.36
C LYS A 128 28.09 -18.91 6.81
N LEU A 129 27.30 -17.88 7.14
CA LEU A 129 27.03 -17.47 8.52
C LEU A 129 25.54 -17.63 8.81
N GLN A 130 25.20 -18.53 9.71
CA GLN A 130 23.84 -18.72 10.19
C GLN A 130 23.42 -17.53 11.05
N TYR A 131 22.21 -17.03 10.80
CA TYR A 131 21.59 -15.98 11.58
C TYR A 131 20.10 -16.24 11.76
N GLU A 132 19.44 -15.44 12.57
CA GLU A 132 18.00 -15.51 12.76
C GLU A 132 17.39 -14.13 13.02
N LEU A 133 16.10 -13.97 12.67
CA LEU A 133 15.34 -12.75 12.88
C LEU A 133 14.24 -12.97 13.92
N TYR A 134 14.02 -11.98 14.77
CA TYR A 134 13.15 -12.04 15.93
C TYR A 134 12.23 -10.83 16.00
N THR A 135 11.07 -11.03 16.63
CA THR A 135 10.08 -9.98 16.88
C THR A 135 10.33 -9.20 18.16
N ASN A 136 11.30 -9.65 18.98
CA ASN A 136 11.62 -9.04 20.27
C ASN A 136 13.13 -8.94 20.49
N ASP A 137 13.50 -7.96 21.31
CA ASP A 137 14.89 -7.62 21.64
C ASP A 137 15.62 -8.69 22.47
N ASN A 138 14.86 -9.57 23.14
CA ASN A 138 15.43 -10.70 23.88
C ASN A 138 15.74 -11.92 22.98
N HIS A 139 15.47 -11.82 21.67
CA HIS A 139 15.68 -12.87 20.66
C HIS A 139 15.03 -14.21 21.05
N THR A 140 13.80 -14.19 21.57
CA THR A 140 13.07 -15.41 21.99
C THR A 140 11.98 -15.85 21.03
N THR A 141 11.40 -14.93 20.25
CA THR A 141 10.33 -15.23 19.29
C THR A 141 10.84 -15.04 17.87
N VAL A 142 11.13 -16.15 17.20
CA VAL A 142 11.63 -16.17 15.82
C VAL A 142 10.53 -15.72 14.86
N TRP A 143 10.88 -14.80 13.97
CA TRP A 143 10.04 -14.38 12.85
C TRP A 143 10.30 -15.29 11.64
N HIS A 144 9.81 -16.52 11.70
CA HIS A 144 9.92 -17.50 10.60
C HIS A 144 8.92 -17.19 9.47
N SER A 145 9.05 -17.90 8.33
CA SER A 145 8.23 -17.66 7.13
C SER A 145 6.71 -17.83 7.29
N SER A 146 6.27 -18.54 8.32
CA SER A 146 4.85 -18.67 8.68
C SER A 146 4.39 -17.75 9.80
N TYR A 147 5.28 -16.95 10.39
CA TYR A 147 4.91 -15.89 11.32
C TYR A 147 4.28 -14.72 10.56
N ARG A 148 3.13 -14.25 11.04
CA ARG A 148 2.35 -13.17 10.41
C ARG A 148 2.12 -12.08 11.43
N GLN A 149 2.80 -10.94 11.24
CA GLN A 149 2.57 -9.77 12.08
C GLN A 149 1.32 -9.05 11.60
N PHE A 150 0.26 -9.08 12.41
CA PHE A 150 -0.97 -8.35 12.12
C PHE A 150 -0.81 -6.85 12.38
N ILE A 151 -1.35 -6.03 11.49
CA ILE A 151 -1.40 -4.57 11.62
C ILE A 151 -2.77 -4.04 11.16
N VAL A 152 -3.21 -2.93 11.75
CA VAL A 152 -4.41 -2.20 11.35
C VAL A 152 -4.00 -0.79 10.97
N GLY A 153 -4.32 -0.38 9.74
CA GLY A 153 -3.98 0.93 9.24
C GLY A 153 -4.64 2.05 10.04
N SER A 154 -3.84 2.99 10.47
CA SER A 154 -4.26 4.26 11.08
C SER A 154 -4.24 5.43 10.09
N GLY A 155 -3.80 5.21 8.84
CA GLY A 155 -3.50 6.27 7.88
C GLY A 155 -2.15 6.97 8.13
N VAL A 156 -1.41 6.54 9.16
CA VAL A 156 -0.09 7.06 9.53
C VAL A 156 0.92 5.93 9.48
N SER A 157 2.20 6.28 9.35
CA SER A 157 3.28 5.31 9.32
C SER A 157 3.54 4.71 10.70
N GLU A 158 3.60 3.38 10.75
CA GLU A 158 3.91 2.59 11.93
C GLU A 158 5.17 1.77 11.72
N ASN A 159 6.00 1.71 12.76
CA ASN A 159 7.29 1.02 12.73
C ASN A 159 7.20 -0.33 13.43
N LEU A 160 7.69 -1.37 12.75
CA LEU A 160 7.95 -2.68 13.29
C LEU A 160 9.47 -2.87 13.38
N THR A 161 9.99 -3.20 14.55
CA THR A 161 11.43 -3.48 14.73
C THR A 161 11.68 -4.96 14.55
N VAL A 162 12.65 -5.30 13.69
CA VAL A 162 13.15 -6.66 13.49
C VAL A 162 14.50 -6.76 14.17
N PHE A 163 14.65 -7.73 15.06
CA PHE A 163 15.89 -7.97 15.81
C PHE A 163 16.64 -9.14 15.18
N GLY A 164 17.84 -8.88 14.69
CA GLY A 164 18.71 -9.88 14.10
C GLY A 164 19.71 -10.45 15.11
N LYS A 165 20.11 -11.70 14.90
CA LYS A 165 21.18 -12.36 15.64
C LYS A 165 21.98 -13.30 14.74
N VAL A 166 23.29 -13.08 14.61
CA VAL A 166 24.24 -14.08 14.08
C VAL A 166 24.74 -14.92 15.25
N PHE A 167 24.61 -16.24 15.14
CA PHE A 167 25.02 -17.14 16.22
C PHE A 167 26.54 -17.12 16.41
N LYS A 168 26.99 -17.16 17.67
CA LYS A 168 28.40 -17.33 18.04
C LYS A 168 28.99 -18.66 17.60
N ASN A 169 30.31 -18.75 17.67
CA ASN A 169 31.09 -19.98 17.51
C ASN A 169 30.90 -20.67 16.14
N GLN A 170 30.77 -19.91 15.06
CA GLN A 170 30.77 -20.44 13.69
C GLN A 170 32.21 -20.46 13.13
N GLN A 171 32.99 -21.44 13.57
CA GLN A 171 34.45 -21.51 13.31
C GLN A 171 34.82 -21.73 11.83
N ASP A 172 33.89 -22.23 11.01
CA ASP A 172 34.09 -22.43 9.57
C ASP A 172 33.87 -21.15 8.75
N ALA A 173 33.55 -20.03 9.41
CA ALA A 173 33.49 -18.72 8.79
C ALA A 173 34.89 -18.26 8.37
N VAL A 174 35.02 -17.85 7.11
CA VAL A 174 36.28 -17.37 6.52
C VAL A 174 36.21 -15.86 6.31
N ALA A 175 37.36 -15.22 6.14
CA ALA A 175 37.42 -13.79 5.86
C ALA A 175 36.65 -13.43 4.57
N GLY A 176 35.82 -12.40 4.64
CA GLY A 176 35.05 -11.89 3.50
C GLY A 176 33.75 -11.21 3.92
N SER A 177 33.01 -10.72 2.92
CA SER A 177 31.69 -10.13 3.14
C SER A 177 30.61 -11.19 3.01
N TYR A 178 29.71 -11.23 3.99
CA TYR A 178 28.57 -12.12 4.04
C TYR A 178 27.29 -11.34 3.79
N THR A 179 26.47 -11.77 2.83
CA THR A 179 25.21 -11.11 2.50
C THR A 179 24.07 -12.12 2.36
N ASP A 180 22.85 -11.68 2.66
CA ASP A 180 21.61 -12.36 2.33
C ASP A 180 20.56 -11.33 1.89
N THR A 181 19.45 -11.77 1.32
CA THR A 181 18.32 -10.90 0.99
C THR A 181 17.04 -11.53 1.47
N ILE A 182 16.34 -10.83 2.38
CA ILE A 182 15.02 -11.23 2.88
C ILE A 182 13.94 -10.52 2.09
N ASN A 183 12.95 -11.27 1.62
CA ASN A 183 11.76 -10.68 1.03
C ASN A 183 10.70 -10.38 2.09
N ILE A 184 10.35 -9.10 2.23
CA ILE A 184 9.26 -8.64 3.10
C ILE A 184 8.02 -8.37 2.25
N LYS A 185 6.86 -8.91 2.65
CA LYS A 185 5.58 -8.66 1.96
C LYS A 185 4.54 -8.14 2.95
N VAL A 186 3.73 -7.21 2.47
CA VAL A 186 2.49 -6.79 3.13
C VAL A 186 1.32 -7.38 2.34
N ILE A 187 0.43 -8.10 3.01
CA ILE A 187 -0.77 -8.70 2.44
C ILE A 187 -1.99 -7.99 3.03
N TYR A 188 -2.81 -7.37 2.19
CA TYR A 188 -4.02 -6.60 2.54
C TYR A 188 -5.17 -6.91 1.57
#